data_AF-A0A7S4JDY1-F1
#
_entry.id   AF-A0A7S4JDY1-F1
#
_cell.length_a   1.000
_cell.length_b   1.000
_cell.length_c   1.000
_cell.angle_alpha   90.00
_cell.angle_beta   90.00
_cell.angle_gamma   90.00
#
_symmetry.space_group_name_H-M   'P 1'
#
loop_
_entity.id
_entity.type
_entity.pdbx_description
1 polymer ?
#
loop_
_entity_poly.entity_id
_entity_poly.type
_entity_poly.pdbx_seq_one_letter_code
_entity_poly.pdbx_strand_id
1 'polypeptide(L)'
;MCAWVPKKKRTRKNVFGTRRQRFTEDSVGNEGKGEGTKQKQHDNPEERRRASVHAMKAAPLRSHVDRKIVLTSSTEENYQSASMEFYGPFSHIRETLDYSYHKNYRKERQWLQDMIVKDVIADSNCEKSLTPDPWLIYVTGVTGAGKIHTVRQLMKNEYLPLCGLVLVDREKVRSYLPEFSLYAEQHPTTADSLTRKEVEYVSEIVTLAALQAGGNVVVAEAMEDVNRYREKVFPRIKRDFPTLRIAILHVVAPMRDVLSRVEKLAMDTCHEVPQEVLKSQLEQVETSVQSLMSVVDYSCKIHNPQREGLTIISDDESWDTFQLKWGQSYIRIPR
;
A
#
# COMPACT_ATOMS: atom_id res chain seq x y z
N MET A 1 -20.68 18.50 16.97
CA MET A 1 -19.32 19.04 17.24
C MET A 1 -18.50 17.92 17.89
N CYS A 2 -17.75 17.17 17.10
CA CYS A 2 -16.81 16.19 17.64
C CYS A 2 -15.62 16.96 18.22
N ALA A 3 -15.55 17.05 19.55
CA ALA A 3 -14.43 17.69 20.21
C ALA A 3 -13.14 16.91 19.89
N TRP A 4 -12.20 17.60 19.23
CA TRP A 4 -10.86 17.10 18.96
C TRP A 4 -10.17 16.76 20.29
N VAL A 5 -9.95 15.47 20.56
CA VAL A 5 -9.16 15.02 21.71
C VAL A 5 -7.72 14.83 21.23
N PRO A 6 -6.73 15.59 21.75
CA PRO A 6 -5.34 15.40 21.37
C PRO A 6 -4.86 14.00 21.78
N LYS A 7 -4.43 13.18 20.81
CA LYS A 7 -3.85 11.86 21.05
C LYS A 7 -2.57 12.01 21.89
N LYS A 8 -2.58 11.47 23.11
CA LYS A 8 -1.39 11.37 23.98
C LYS A 8 -0.26 10.63 23.24
N LYS A 9 0.93 11.22 23.24
CA LYS A 9 2.16 10.59 22.73
C LYS A 9 2.35 9.23 23.41
N ARG A 10 2.22 8.15 22.64
CA ARG A 10 2.53 6.77 23.07
C ARG A 10 4.04 6.66 23.25
N THR A 11 4.52 6.70 24.48
CA THR A 11 5.90 6.32 24.81
C THR A 11 6.07 4.82 24.62
N ARG A 12 6.93 4.42 23.68
CA ARG A 12 7.37 3.02 23.52
C ARG A 12 8.15 2.63 24.78
N LYS A 13 7.55 1.82 25.66
CA LYS A 13 8.29 1.08 26.69
C LYS A 13 8.98 -0.10 26.00
N ASN A 14 10.30 -0.04 25.91
CA ASN A 14 11.14 -1.19 25.58
C ASN A 14 11.01 -2.23 26.70
N VAL A 15 10.45 -3.39 26.37
CA VAL A 15 10.53 -4.59 27.21
C VAL A 15 11.50 -5.53 26.51
N PHE A 16 12.78 -5.39 26.82
CA PHE A 16 13.78 -6.42 26.52
C PHE A 16 13.90 -7.31 27.76
N GLY A 17 13.25 -8.49 27.70
CA GLY A 17 13.49 -9.59 28.62
C GLY A 17 14.74 -10.36 28.16
N THR A 18 15.78 -10.31 28.98
CA THR A 18 17.04 -11.01 28.83
C THR A 18 16.87 -12.52 29.07
N ARG A 19 17.21 -13.34 28.08
CA ARG A 19 17.47 -14.78 28.28
C ARG A 19 18.96 -15.05 28.02
N ARG A 20 19.71 -15.20 29.11
CA ARG A 20 21.10 -15.66 29.15
C ARG A 20 21.17 -17.13 28.70
N GLN A 21 22.01 -17.44 27.71
CA GLN A 21 22.71 -18.72 27.65
C GLN A 21 24.21 -18.44 27.52
N ARG A 22 24.97 -19.08 28.40
CA ARG A 22 26.43 -19.06 28.48
C ARG A 22 26.96 -19.97 27.37
N PHE A 23 27.98 -19.52 26.66
CA PHE A 23 28.99 -20.39 26.07
C PHE A 23 30.36 -19.80 26.39
N THR A 24 31.26 -20.71 26.75
CA THR A 24 32.60 -20.50 27.31
C THR A 24 33.61 -20.09 26.25
N GLU A 25 34.65 -19.45 26.77
CA GLU A 25 35.89 -18.98 26.15
C GLU A 25 36.61 -20.06 25.35
N ASP A 26 37.28 -19.66 24.27
CA ASP A 26 38.70 -19.97 24.07
C ASP A 26 39.37 -19.02 23.08
N SER A 27 40.68 -18.95 23.20
CA SER A 27 41.55 -17.78 23.05
C SER A 27 42.33 -17.72 21.73
N VAL A 28 43.24 -16.73 21.64
CA VAL A 28 44.36 -16.55 20.68
C VAL A 28 43.97 -15.80 19.40
N GLY A 29 44.46 -14.60 19.05
CA GLY A 29 45.71 -13.92 19.35
C GLY A 29 46.52 -13.80 18.06
N ASN A 30 46.62 -12.61 17.45
CA ASN A 30 47.88 -12.18 16.81
C ASN A 30 47.90 -10.70 16.42
N GLU A 31 49.03 -10.07 16.72
CA GLU A 31 49.45 -8.72 16.34
C GLU A 31 49.98 -8.71 14.90
N GLY A 32 49.90 -7.55 14.24
CA GLY A 32 50.52 -7.34 12.93
C GLY A 32 50.63 -5.86 12.58
N LYS A 33 51.74 -5.25 12.99
CA LYS A 33 52.21 -3.91 12.59
C LYS A 33 52.60 -3.90 11.10
N GLY A 34 52.36 -2.78 10.42
CA GLY A 34 52.87 -2.52 9.07
C GLY A 34 52.79 -1.03 8.71
N GLU A 35 53.91 -0.33 8.93
CA GLU A 35 54.19 1.03 8.46
C GLU A 35 54.32 1.09 6.94
N GLY A 36 53.96 2.22 6.33
CA GLY A 36 54.06 2.41 4.88
C GLY A 36 53.70 3.81 4.40
N THR A 37 54.50 4.80 4.79
CA THR A 37 54.43 6.20 4.38
C THR A 37 54.76 6.36 2.89
N LYS A 38 53.83 6.87 2.06
CA LYS A 38 54.12 7.46 0.75
C LYS A 38 53.36 8.77 0.57
N GLN A 39 54.12 9.84 0.69
CA GLN A 39 53.73 11.23 0.46
C GLN A 39 53.48 11.42 -1.05
N LYS A 40 52.21 11.56 -1.45
CA LYS A 40 51.81 12.01 -2.79
C LYS A 40 51.28 13.43 -2.68
N GLN A 41 51.82 14.32 -3.52
CA GLN A 41 51.38 15.69 -3.68
C GLN A 41 49.88 15.72 -4.02
N HIS A 42 49.12 16.41 -3.17
CA HIS A 42 47.70 16.69 -3.34
C HIS A 42 47.55 17.84 -4.35
N ASP A 43 47.13 17.52 -5.56
CA ASP A 43 46.42 18.49 -6.40
C ASP A 43 45.05 18.72 -5.75
N ASN A 44 44.81 19.91 -5.22
CA ASN A 44 43.59 20.28 -4.49
C ASN A 44 42.42 20.50 -5.46
N PRO A 45 41.40 19.61 -5.52
CA PRO A 45 40.25 19.77 -6.41
C PRO A 45 39.26 20.85 -5.93
N GLU A 46 39.43 21.40 -4.72
CA GLU A 46 38.54 22.43 -4.18
C GLU A 46 38.73 23.82 -4.82
N GLU A 47 39.91 24.14 -5.35
CA GLU A 47 40.13 25.46 -5.98
C GLU A 47 39.49 25.57 -7.37
N ARG A 48 39.28 24.46 -8.08
CA ARG A 48 38.52 24.45 -9.35
C ARG A 48 37.01 24.60 -9.15
N ARG A 49 36.48 24.36 -7.95
CA ARG A 49 35.04 24.55 -7.65
C ARG A 49 34.66 25.99 -7.31
N ARG A 50 35.62 26.86 -6.95
CA ARG A 50 35.33 28.26 -6.58
C ARG A 50 35.21 29.21 -7.78
N ALA A 51 35.65 28.83 -8.97
CA ALA A 51 35.61 29.67 -10.17
C ALA A 51 34.38 29.46 -11.08
N SER A 52 33.43 28.58 -10.73
CA SER A 52 32.22 28.30 -11.54
C SER A 52 30.91 28.68 -10.83
N VAL A 53 30.97 29.51 -9.78
CA VAL A 53 29.81 29.95 -8.97
C VAL A 53 29.29 31.34 -9.37
N HIS A 54 29.85 31.95 -10.41
CA HIS A 54 29.43 33.27 -10.91
C HIS A 54 29.02 33.21 -12.39
N ALA A 55 27.85 32.63 -12.67
CA ALA A 55 26.96 33.02 -13.77
C ALA A 55 25.78 32.04 -13.93
N MET A 56 24.97 31.83 -12.88
CA MET A 56 23.57 31.45 -13.09
C MET A 56 22.72 32.64 -12.65
N LYS A 57 22.39 33.49 -13.62
CA LYS A 57 21.35 34.50 -13.46
C LYS A 57 20.09 33.75 -13.03
N ALA A 58 19.67 33.95 -11.77
CA ALA A 58 18.46 33.37 -11.23
C ALA A 58 17.30 33.73 -12.16
N ALA A 59 16.77 32.71 -12.84
CA ALA A 59 15.50 32.85 -13.54
C ALA A 59 14.47 33.36 -12.52
N PRO A 60 13.61 34.32 -12.87
CA PRO A 60 12.61 34.84 -11.96
C PRO A 60 11.81 33.66 -11.41
N LEU A 61 11.88 33.46 -10.09
CA LEU A 61 11.03 32.54 -9.34
C LEU A 61 9.60 32.88 -9.73
N ARG A 62 8.99 32.05 -10.58
CA ARG A 62 7.58 32.19 -10.97
C ARG A 62 6.81 32.27 -9.66
N SER A 63 6.09 33.36 -9.45
CA SER A 63 5.23 33.55 -8.30
C SER A 63 4.37 32.31 -8.16
N HIS A 64 4.57 31.57 -7.06
CA HIS A 64 3.66 30.49 -6.68
C HIS A 64 2.29 31.13 -6.51
N VAL A 65 1.42 30.94 -7.49
CA VAL A 65 0.03 31.35 -7.38
C VAL A 65 -0.55 30.48 -6.26
N ASP A 66 -0.78 31.07 -5.10
CA ASP A 66 -1.53 30.46 -4.00
C ASP A 66 -2.93 30.12 -4.49
N ARG A 67 -3.07 28.93 -5.08
CA ARG A 67 -4.37 28.41 -5.47
C ARG A 67 -5.06 27.95 -4.21
N LYS A 68 -6.14 28.65 -3.86
CA LYS A 68 -7.07 28.25 -2.81
C LYS A 68 -7.64 26.87 -3.14
N ILE A 69 -7.43 25.90 -2.25
CA ILE A 69 -8.05 24.57 -2.34
C ILE A 69 -9.56 24.73 -2.19
N VAL A 70 -10.32 24.11 -3.10
CA VAL A 70 -11.78 24.10 -3.05
C VAL A 70 -12.23 22.77 -2.44
N LEU A 71 -12.81 22.81 -1.24
CA LEU A 71 -13.18 21.61 -0.49
C LEU A 71 -14.43 20.89 -1.03
N THR A 72 -15.13 21.49 -1.98
CA THR A 72 -16.21 20.83 -2.74
C THR A 72 -15.70 20.12 -3.99
N SER A 73 -14.42 20.31 -4.36
CA SER A 73 -13.79 19.66 -5.50
C SER A 73 -12.96 18.47 -5.05
N SER A 74 -12.88 17.45 -5.90
CA SER A 74 -12.05 16.27 -5.64
C SER A 74 -10.55 16.63 -5.59
N THR A 75 -9.73 15.78 -4.99
CA THR A 75 -8.27 16.00 -5.02
C THR A 75 -7.72 15.92 -6.44
N GLU A 76 -8.30 15.08 -7.30
CA GLU A 76 -7.98 15.06 -8.73
C GLU A 76 -8.21 16.43 -9.38
N GLU A 77 -9.38 17.04 -9.21
CA GLU A 77 -9.70 18.36 -9.80
C GLU A 77 -8.80 19.48 -9.26
N ASN A 78 -8.53 19.48 -7.95
CA ASN A 78 -7.68 20.49 -7.31
C ASN A 78 -6.22 20.42 -7.84
N TYR A 79 -5.72 19.22 -8.09
CA TYR A 79 -4.30 18.96 -8.38
C TYR A 79 -3.97 18.44 -9.77
N GLN A 80 -4.96 18.30 -10.66
CA GLN A 80 -4.71 17.88 -12.04
C GLN A 80 -3.77 18.85 -12.76
N SER A 81 -2.95 18.28 -13.64
CA SER A 81 -2.09 18.98 -14.59
C SER A 81 -2.65 18.85 -16.00
N ALA A 82 -2.51 19.90 -16.81
CA ALA A 82 -2.79 19.83 -18.24
C ALA A 82 -1.64 19.18 -19.03
N SER A 83 -0.42 19.17 -18.46
CA SER A 83 0.72 18.47 -19.06
C SER A 83 0.69 16.99 -18.74
N MET A 84 1.22 16.17 -19.64
CA MET A 84 1.48 14.72 -19.42
C MET A 84 2.95 14.47 -19.07
N GLU A 85 3.56 15.41 -18.34
CA GLU A 85 4.91 15.22 -17.80
C GLU A 85 4.85 14.49 -16.46
N PHE A 86 5.70 13.47 -16.30
CA PHE A 86 5.80 12.67 -15.10
C PHE A 86 7.12 12.94 -14.39
N TYR A 87 7.08 13.01 -13.07
CA TYR A 87 8.21 13.38 -12.23
C TYR A 87 8.46 12.33 -11.15
N GLY A 88 9.69 12.36 -10.62
CA GLY A 88 10.09 11.57 -9.47
C GLY A 88 10.44 10.10 -9.78
N PRO A 89 10.79 9.32 -8.74
CA PRO A 89 11.28 7.95 -8.87
C PRO A 89 10.27 6.95 -9.46
N PHE A 90 8.98 7.29 -9.50
CA PHE A 90 7.93 6.42 -10.05
C PHE A 90 7.34 6.96 -11.36
N SER A 91 8.03 7.90 -12.03
CA SER A 91 7.61 8.48 -13.31
C SER A 91 7.36 7.42 -14.40
N HIS A 92 8.25 6.43 -14.52
CA HIS A 92 8.10 5.32 -15.48
C HIS A 92 6.86 4.45 -15.22
N ILE A 93 6.44 4.29 -13.96
CA ILE A 93 5.18 3.60 -13.64
C ILE A 93 3.99 4.46 -14.05
N ARG A 94 4.04 5.76 -13.74
CA ARG A 94 2.98 6.71 -14.11
C ARG A 94 2.71 6.73 -15.61
N GLU A 95 3.76 6.62 -16.43
CA GLU A 95 3.64 6.56 -17.90
C GLU A 95 2.78 5.40 -18.40
N THR A 96 2.67 4.31 -17.63
CA THR A 96 1.94 3.08 -18.01
C THR A 96 0.49 3.03 -17.52
N LEU A 97 0.04 4.01 -16.73
CA LEU A 97 -1.29 4.01 -16.13
C LEU A 97 -2.40 4.36 -17.15
N ASP A 98 -3.64 3.94 -16.84
CA ASP A 98 -4.80 4.23 -17.68
C ASP A 98 -5.33 5.66 -17.44
N TYR A 99 -4.92 6.61 -18.28
CA TYR A 99 -5.38 8.01 -18.24
C TYR A 99 -6.77 8.24 -18.86
N SER A 100 -7.45 7.19 -19.35
CA SER A 100 -8.89 7.28 -19.60
C SER A 100 -9.68 7.31 -18.29
N TYR A 101 -9.13 6.70 -17.23
CA TYR A 101 -9.70 6.68 -15.89
C TYR A 101 -9.07 7.76 -14.97
N HIS A 102 -7.75 7.79 -14.92
CA HIS A 102 -6.96 8.69 -14.08
C HIS A 102 -6.65 10.03 -14.78
N LYS A 103 -6.30 11.06 -14.00
CA LYS A 103 -5.66 12.28 -14.51
C LYS A 103 -4.20 12.35 -14.09
N ASN A 104 -3.41 13.11 -14.86
CA ASN A 104 -2.06 13.45 -14.43
C ASN A 104 -2.13 14.55 -13.36
N TYR A 105 -1.21 14.49 -12.40
CA TYR A 105 -1.13 15.43 -11.28
C TYR A 105 0.03 16.39 -11.49
N ARG A 106 -0.02 17.57 -10.87
CA ARG A 106 1.10 18.53 -10.88
C ARG A 106 2.33 17.95 -10.20
N LYS A 107 3.50 18.48 -10.56
CA LYS A 107 4.80 18.05 -10.06
C LYS A 107 4.85 17.96 -8.53
N GLU A 108 4.40 18.98 -7.82
CA GLU A 108 4.41 19.04 -6.36
C GLU A 108 3.54 17.93 -5.75
N ARG A 109 2.39 17.63 -6.36
CA ARG A 109 1.51 16.56 -5.90
C ARG A 109 2.08 15.18 -6.21
N GLN A 110 2.73 14.99 -7.37
CA GLN A 110 3.44 13.74 -7.66
C GLN A 110 4.56 13.45 -6.64
N TRP A 111 5.28 14.47 -6.15
CA TRP A 111 6.27 14.29 -5.09
C TRP A 111 5.65 13.84 -3.76
N LEU A 112 4.51 14.40 -3.36
CA LEU A 112 3.76 13.92 -2.20
C LEU A 112 3.36 12.45 -2.39
N GLN A 113 2.80 12.11 -3.56
CA GLN A 113 2.43 10.74 -3.89
C GLN A 113 3.64 9.80 -3.81
N ASP A 114 4.81 10.21 -4.29
CA ASP A 114 6.05 9.41 -4.20
C ASP A 114 6.47 9.14 -2.75
N MET A 115 6.27 10.11 -1.84
CA MET A 115 6.50 9.91 -0.41
C MET A 115 5.52 8.88 0.16
N ILE A 116 4.24 8.98 -0.19
CA ILE A 116 3.22 8.00 0.23
C ILE A 116 3.56 6.59 -0.27
N VAL A 117 3.95 6.46 -1.54
CA VAL A 117 4.34 5.17 -2.13
C VAL A 117 5.51 4.56 -1.35
N LYS A 118 6.55 5.36 -1.06
CA LYS A 118 7.70 4.90 -0.28
C LYS A 118 7.32 4.46 1.13
N ASP A 119 6.50 5.23 1.82
CA ASP A 119 6.07 4.92 3.19
C ASP A 119 5.22 3.65 3.24
N VAL A 120 4.30 3.46 2.28
CA VAL A 120 3.47 2.24 2.20
C VAL A 120 4.32 0.99 1.92
N ILE A 121 5.29 1.08 1.01
CA ILE A 121 6.21 -0.02 0.73
C ILE A 121 7.10 -0.32 1.95
N ALA A 122 7.63 0.72 2.61
CA ALA A 122 8.52 0.56 3.76
C ALA A 122 7.83 -0.01 5.02
N ASP A 123 6.55 0.31 5.22
CA ASP A 123 5.77 -0.20 6.35
C ASP A 123 5.41 -1.70 6.21
N SER A 124 5.52 -2.22 4.99
CA SER A 124 5.50 -3.66 4.77
C SER A 124 6.85 -4.18 5.29
N ASN A 125 6.87 -4.98 6.37
CA ASN A 125 8.07 -5.62 6.93
C ASN A 125 8.67 -6.68 5.95
N CYS A 126 8.82 -6.28 4.69
CA CYS A 126 9.25 -7.05 3.56
C CYS A 126 10.77 -7.16 3.64
N GLU A 127 11.28 -8.32 4.07
CA GLU A 127 12.61 -8.71 3.63
C GLU A 127 12.59 -8.77 2.10
N LYS A 128 13.58 -8.14 1.47
CA LYS A 128 13.74 -8.18 0.01
C LYS A 128 13.89 -9.65 -0.38
N SER A 129 12.85 -10.16 -1.02
CA SER A 129 12.75 -11.53 -1.48
C SER A 129 12.33 -11.46 -2.94
N LEU A 130 13.06 -12.18 -3.79
CA LEU A 130 12.64 -12.37 -5.17
C LEU A 130 11.87 -13.68 -5.23
N THR A 131 10.57 -13.58 -5.52
CA THR A 131 9.75 -14.76 -5.82
C THR A 131 9.65 -14.89 -7.35
N PRO A 132 9.87 -16.08 -7.91
CA PRO A 132 9.76 -16.29 -9.35
C PRO A 132 8.31 -16.19 -9.85
N ASP A 133 7.35 -16.42 -8.96
CA ASP A 133 5.91 -16.51 -9.21
C ASP A 133 5.11 -15.65 -8.22
N PRO A 134 5.24 -14.30 -8.26
CA PRO A 134 4.60 -13.43 -7.29
C PRO A 134 3.06 -13.57 -7.29
N TRP A 135 2.45 -13.35 -6.13
CA TRP A 135 1.00 -13.27 -5.96
C TRP A 135 0.53 -11.83 -5.94
N LEU A 136 -0.52 -11.54 -6.71
CA LEU A 136 -1.36 -10.37 -6.55
C LEU A 136 -2.72 -10.81 -5.98
N ILE A 137 -2.94 -10.53 -4.71
CA ILE A 137 -4.09 -10.98 -3.94
C ILE A 137 -5.05 -9.82 -3.75
N TYR A 138 -6.22 -9.90 -4.38
CA TYR A 138 -7.33 -8.99 -4.12
C TYR A 138 -8.12 -9.48 -2.92
N VAL A 139 -8.12 -8.72 -1.84
CA VAL A 139 -8.95 -9.00 -0.67
C VAL A 139 -10.18 -8.12 -0.77
N THR A 140 -11.32 -8.74 -1.01
CA THR A 140 -12.59 -8.05 -1.23
C THR A 140 -13.61 -8.37 -0.16
N GLY A 141 -14.64 -7.55 -0.07
CA GLY A 141 -15.65 -7.59 0.98
C GLY A 141 -16.20 -6.20 1.28
N VAL A 142 -17.39 -6.14 1.87
CA VAL A 142 -18.04 -4.88 2.25
C VAL A 142 -17.16 -4.06 3.22
N THR A 143 -17.36 -2.74 3.25
CA THR A 143 -16.75 -1.91 4.29
C THR A 143 -17.17 -2.43 5.67
N GLY A 144 -16.23 -2.58 6.60
CA GLY A 144 -16.47 -3.22 7.90
C GLY A 144 -16.32 -4.76 7.93
N ALA A 145 -16.18 -5.45 6.78
CA ALA A 145 -15.95 -6.91 6.77
C ALA A 145 -14.62 -7.34 7.43
N GLY A 146 -13.69 -6.40 7.61
CA GLY A 146 -12.41 -6.65 8.27
C GLY A 146 -11.32 -7.20 7.34
N LYS A 147 -11.36 -6.87 6.05
CA LYS A 147 -10.38 -7.28 5.01
C LYS A 147 -8.91 -7.28 5.50
N ILE A 148 -8.43 -6.12 5.93
CA ILE A 148 -7.06 -5.94 6.43
C ILE A 148 -6.79 -6.74 7.72
N HIS A 149 -7.80 -6.84 8.59
CA HIS A 149 -7.70 -7.65 9.80
C HIS A 149 -7.54 -9.14 9.44
N THR A 150 -8.34 -9.64 8.50
CA THR A 150 -8.27 -11.02 8.00
C THR A 150 -6.88 -11.33 7.50
N VAL A 151 -6.31 -10.51 6.61
CA VAL A 151 -4.93 -10.71 6.10
C VAL A 151 -3.91 -10.79 7.23
N ARG A 152 -3.98 -9.86 8.20
CA ARG A 152 -3.07 -9.86 9.35
C ARG A 152 -3.20 -11.12 10.21
N GLN A 153 -4.42 -11.63 10.40
CA GLN A 153 -4.63 -12.90 11.12
C GLN A 153 -4.11 -14.10 10.33
N LEU A 154 -4.32 -14.13 9.01
CA LEU A 154 -3.79 -15.19 8.14
C LEU A 154 -2.26 -15.24 8.20
N MET A 155 -1.59 -14.09 8.15
CA MET A 155 -0.13 -14.02 8.30
C MET A 155 0.32 -14.43 9.70
N LYS A 156 -0.37 -13.94 10.74
CA LYS A 156 -0.04 -14.24 12.14
C LYS A 156 -0.16 -15.74 12.46
N ASN A 157 -1.12 -16.42 11.85
CA ASN A 157 -1.37 -17.85 12.04
C ASN A 157 -0.65 -18.70 10.98
N GLU A 158 0.26 -18.11 10.19
CA GLU A 158 1.05 -18.78 9.15
C GLU A 158 0.24 -19.45 8.02
N TYR A 159 -1.06 -19.14 7.90
CA TYR A 159 -1.91 -19.60 6.79
C TYR A 159 -1.60 -18.89 5.47
N LEU A 160 -1.03 -17.68 5.52
CA LEU A 160 -0.55 -16.95 4.36
C LEU A 160 0.96 -16.67 4.49
N PRO A 161 1.82 -17.70 4.33
CA PRO A 161 3.26 -17.62 4.58
C PRO A 161 4.04 -16.96 3.42
N LEU A 162 3.53 -15.83 2.91
CA LEU A 162 4.16 -15.11 1.80
C LEU A 162 5.27 -14.19 2.32
N CYS A 163 6.49 -14.43 1.82
CA CYS A 163 7.59 -13.50 2.02
C CYS A 163 7.44 -12.27 1.12
N GLY A 164 7.98 -11.15 1.57
CA GLY A 164 8.02 -9.92 0.78
C GLY A 164 6.64 -9.35 0.42
N LEU A 165 5.63 -9.58 1.26
CA LEU A 165 4.25 -9.16 1.02
C LEU A 165 4.07 -7.66 1.29
N VAL A 166 3.63 -6.91 0.28
CA VAL A 166 3.24 -5.50 0.39
C VAL A 166 1.73 -5.39 0.52
N LEU A 167 1.26 -4.74 1.59
CA LEU A 167 -0.17 -4.56 1.86
C LEU A 167 -0.63 -3.15 1.43
N VAL A 168 -1.41 -3.10 0.35
CA VAL A 168 -2.00 -1.89 -0.21
C VAL A 168 -3.39 -1.67 0.39
N ASP A 169 -3.44 -0.81 1.41
CA ASP A 169 -4.66 -0.41 2.10
C ASP A 169 -5.07 1.01 1.66
N ARG A 170 -6.17 1.11 0.90
CA ARG A 170 -6.68 2.39 0.38
C ARG A 170 -7.05 3.38 1.49
N GLU A 171 -7.56 2.90 2.63
CA GLU A 171 -7.86 3.76 3.78
C GLU A 171 -6.58 4.36 4.36
N LYS A 172 -5.53 3.54 4.43
CA LYS A 172 -4.22 4.00 4.89
C LYS A 172 -3.63 5.03 3.92
N VAL A 173 -3.66 4.76 2.60
CA VAL A 173 -3.23 5.72 1.57
C VAL A 173 -3.98 7.04 1.69
N ARG A 174 -5.31 6.98 1.85
CA ARG A 174 -6.15 8.17 2.02
C ARG A 174 -5.76 8.99 3.25
N SER A 175 -5.40 8.33 4.34
CA SER A 175 -4.98 9.01 5.58
C SER A 175 -3.69 9.84 5.43
N TYR A 176 -2.89 9.62 4.38
CA TYR A 176 -1.73 10.46 4.07
C TYR A 176 -2.09 11.71 3.26
N LEU A 177 -3.30 11.81 2.70
CA LEU A 177 -3.72 13.00 1.96
C LEU A 177 -4.03 14.13 2.95
N PRO A 178 -3.36 15.29 2.86
CA PRO A 178 -3.52 16.35 3.85
C PRO A 178 -4.94 16.97 3.87
N GLU A 179 -5.68 16.84 2.77
CA GLU A 179 -7.05 17.35 2.66
C GLU A 179 -8.09 16.42 3.31
N PHE A 180 -7.75 15.14 3.54
CA PHE A 180 -8.75 14.14 3.90
C PHE A 180 -9.44 14.43 5.23
N SER A 181 -8.71 14.92 6.25
CA SER A 181 -9.30 15.28 7.53
C SER A 181 -10.35 16.40 7.38
N LEU A 182 -10.10 17.37 6.51
CA LEU A 182 -11.04 18.46 6.23
C LEU A 182 -12.25 17.97 5.44
N TYR A 183 -12.05 17.08 4.46
CA TYR A 183 -13.17 16.46 3.76
C TYR A 183 -14.04 15.62 4.70
N ALA A 184 -13.44 14.81 5.58
CA ALA A 184 -14.17 14.01 6.55
C ALA A 184 -14.98 14.87 7.52
N GLU A 185 -14.46 16.05 7.91
CA GLU A 185 -15.17 16.98 8.80
C GLU A 185 -16.33 17.70 8.09
N GLN A 186 -16.09 18.25 6.90
CA GLN A 186 -17.06 19.12 6.21
C GLN A 186 -18.05 18.35 5.33
N HIS A 187 -17.62 17.21 4.81
CA HIS A 187 -18.32 16.41 3.81
C HIS A 187 -18.25 14.91 4.17
N PRO A 188 -18.67 14.49 5.38
CA PRO A 188 -18.43 13.15 5.91
C PRO A 188 -18.94 12.02 5.01
N THR A 189 -20.02 12.25 4.25
CA THR A 189 -20.62 11.25 3.35
C THR A 189 -19.99 11.20 1.96
N THR A 190 -19.19 12.19 1.57
CA THR A 190 -18.58 12.29 0.23
C THR A 190 -17.05 12.41 0.27
N ALA A 191 -16.44 12.46 1.45
CA ALA A 191 -14.98 12.51 1.62
C ALA A 191 -14.27 11.38 0.87
N ASP A 192 -14.85 10.18 0.89
CA ASP A 192 -14.35 9.03 0.15
C ASP A 192 -14.38 9.25 -1.36
N SER A 193 -15.48 9.76 -1.92
CA SER A 193 -15.60 10.00 -3.37
C SER A 193 -14.71 11.15 -3.85
N LEU A 194 -14.53 12.19 -3.02
CA LEU A 194 -13.65 13.33 -3.29
C LEU A 194 -12.16 12.95 -3.34
N THR A 195 -11.76 11.86 -2.69
CA THR A 195 -10.35 11.39 -2.65
C THR A 195 -10.12 10.11 -3.45
N ARG A 196 -11.19 9.39 -3.84
CA ARG A 196 -11.15 8.04 -4.43
C ARG A 196 -10.14 7.90 -5.56
N LYS A 197 -10.21 8.76 -6.56
CA LYS A 197 -9.37 8.61 -7.76
C LYS A 197 -7.88 8.75 -7.47
N GLU A 198 -7.49 9.69 -6.62
CA GLU A 198 -6.09 9.83 -6.24
C GLU A 198 -5.61 8.67 -5.38
N VAL A 199 -6.44 8.20 -4.44
CA VAL A 199 -6.11 7.03 -3.62
C VAL A 199 -5.92 5.79 -4.49
N GLU A 200 -6.78 5.58 -5.49
CA GLU A 200 -6.63 4.50 -6.46
C GLU A 200 -5.39 4.67 -7.34
N TYR A 201 -5.11 5.88 -7.81
CA TYR A 201 -3.90 6.20 -8.57
C TYR A 201 -2.62 5.85 -7.80
N VAL A 202 -2.52 6.29 -6.54
CA VAL A 202 -1.37 6.00 -5.68
C VAL A 202 -1.28 4.50 -5.37
N SER A 203 -2.41 3.86 -5.10
CA SER A 203 -2.47 2.42 -4.81
C SER A 203 -2.01 1.58 -6.01
N GLU A 204 -2.38 1.97 -7.25
CA GLU A 204 -1.91 1.32 -8.47
C GLU A 204 -0.39 1.48 -8.65
N ILE A 205 0.18 2.64 -8.32
CA ILE A 205 1.64 2.85 -8.32
C ILE A 205 2.33 1.95 -7.28
N VAL A 206 1.80 1.88 -6.06
CA VAL A 206 2.35 0.99 -5.00
C VAL A 206 2.33 -0.45 -5.48
N THR A 207 1.22 -0.92 -6.04
CA THR A 207 1.08 -2.28 -6.55
C THR A 207 2.11 -2.57 -7.63
N LEU A 208 2.21 -1.72 -8.66
CA LEU A 208 3.15 -1.94 -9.76
C LEU A 208 4.62 -1.85 -9.30
N ALA A 209 4.94 -0.92 -8.39
CA ALA A 209 6.29 -0.80 -7.84
C ALA A 209 6.70 -2.03 -7.03
N ALA A 210 5.78 -2.59 -6.23
CA ALA A 210 6.02 -3.80 -5.47
C ALA A 210 6.18 -5.04 -6.38
N LEU A 211 5.37 -5.15 -7.43
CA LEU A 211 5.49 -6.23 -8.42
C LEU A 211 6.79 -6.11 -9.23
N GLN A 212 7.19 -4.91 -9.65
CA GLN A 212 8.50 -4.67 -10.31
C GLN A 212 9.68 -5.06 -9.42
N ALA A 213 9.52 -4.99 -8.10
CA ALA A 213 10.52 -5.45 -7.13
C ALA A 213 10.48 -6.97 -6.86
N GLY A 214 9.63 -7.72 -7.55
CA GLY A 214 9.46 -9.18 -7.36
C GLY A 214 8.73 -9.54 -6.06
N GLY A 215 8.00 -8.61 -5.46
CA GLY A 215 7.26 -8.82 -4.23
C GLY A 215 5.86 -9.39 -4.45
N ASN A 216 5.33 -10.05 -3.42
CA ASN A 216 3.91 -10.38 -3.36
C ASN A 216 3.11 -9.14 -2.95
N VAL A 217 1.89 -8.97 -3.47
CA VAL A 217 1.06 -7.79 -3.20
C VAL A 217 -0.33 -8.21 -2.75
N VAL A 218 -0.84 -7.59 -1.70
CA VAL A 218 -2.24 -7.69 -1.28
C VAL A 218 -2.91 -6.34 -1.47
N VAL A 219 -3.99 -6.28 -2.25
CA VAL A 219 -4.79 -5.08 -2.47
C VAL A 219 -6.14 -5.26 -1.77
N ALA A 220 -6.45 -4.40 -0.82
CA ALA A 220 -7.74 -4.42 -0.13
C ALA A 220 -8.74 -3.45 -0.77
N GLU A 221 -9.79 -3.99 -1.37
CA GLU A 221 -10.77 -3.18 -2.10
C GLU A 221 -12.16 -3.82 -2.13
N ALA A 222 -13.11 -3.23 -2.85
CA ALA A 222 -14.48 -3.75 -2.98
C ALA A 222 -14.75 -4.39 -4.36
N MET A 223 -13.83 -4.25 -5.34
CA MET A 223 -13.96 -4.80 -6.69
C MET A 223 -15.31 -4.50 -7.37
N GLU A 224 -15.76 -3.26 -7.31
CA GLU A 224 -17.10 -2.84 -7.76
C GLU A 224 -17.29 -2.91 -9.29
N ASP A 225 -16.22 -2.75 -10.08
CA ASP A 225 -16.24 -2.73 -11.54
C ASP A 225 -15.60 -3.99 -12.13
N VAL A 226 -16.42 -5.04 -12.26
CA VAL A 226 -16.04 -6.33 -12.83
C VAL A 226 -15.42 -6.19 -14.22
N ASN A 227 -16.00 -5.34 -15.08
CA ASN A 227 -15.58 -5.24 -16.47
C ASN A 227 -14.20 -4.60 -16.55
N ARG A 228 -13.93 -3.56 -15.76
CA ARG A 228 -12.57 -3.01 -15.62
C ARG A 228 -11.56 -4.08 -15.21
N TYR A 229 -11.88 -4.92 -14.24
CA TYR A 229 -10.96 -5.99 -13.81
C TYR A 229 -10.72 -7.03 -14.90
N ARG A 230 -11.81 -7.56 -15.46
CA ARG A 230 -11.79 -8.63 -16.47
C ARG A 230 -11.12 -8.19 -17.78
N GLU A 231 -11.48 -7.02 -18.29
CA GLU A 231 -11.14 -6.60 -19.65
C GLU A 231 -9.86 -5.76 -19.69
N LYS A 232 -9.51 -5.06 -18.61
CA LYS A 232 -8.38 -4.13 -18.58
C LYS A 232 -7.30 -4.55 -17.59
N VAL A 233 -7.64 -4.66 -16.30
CA VAL A 233 -6.64 -4.78 -15.23
C VAL A 233 -5.91 -6.13 -15.28
N PHE A 234 -6.63 -7.26 -15.25
CA PHE A 234 -6.00 -8.58 -15.22
C PHE A 234 -5.23 -8.89 -16.51
N PRO A 235 -5.76 -8.63 -17.73
CA PRO A 235 -5.00 -8.86 -18.96
C PRO A 235 -3.73 -8.01 -19.04
N ARG A 236 -3.81 -6.72 -18.68
CA ARG A 236 -2.65 -5.83 -18.67
C ARG A 236 -1.59 -6.33 -17.70
N ILE A 237 -1.97 -6.62 -16.46
CA ILE A 237 -1.04 -7.07 -15.43
C ILE A 237 -0.41 -8.43 -15.79
N LYS A 238 -1.17 -9.40 -16.31
CA LYS A 238 -0.61 -10.70 -16.75
C LYS A 238 0.35 -10.55 -17.94
N ARG A 239 0.11 -9.60 -18.84
CA ARG A 239 1.04 -9.27 -19.93
C ARG A 239 2.35 -8.70 -19.40
N ASP A 240 2.26 -7.77 -18.45
CA ASP A 240 3.42 -7.07 -17.91
C ASP A 240 4.22 -7.95 -16.92
N PHE A 241 3.55 -8.91 -16.27
CA PHE A 241 4.14 -9.88 -15.32
C PHE A 241 3.67 -11.32 -15.65
N PRO A 242 4.30 -12.00 -16.62
CA PRO A 242 3.80 -13.29 -17.14
C PRO A 242 3.73 -14.45 -16.13
N THR A 243 4.55 -14.41 -15.07
CA THR A 243 4.55 -15.43 -14.01
C THR A 243 3.66 -15.08 -12.82
N LEU A 244 2.99 -13.92 -12.86
CA LEU A 244 2.13 -13.46 -11.78
C LEU A 244 0.89 -14.35 -11.64
N ARG A 245 0.61 -14.74 -10.40
CA ARG A 245 -0.63 -15.41 -10.03
C ARG A 245 -1.57 -14.42 -9.37
N ILE A 246 -2.85 -14.45 -9.74
CA ILE A 246 -3.88 -13.57 -9.21
C ILE A 246 -4.82 -14.39 -8.32
N ALA A 247 -5.06 -13.91 -7.11
CA ALA A 247 -6.02 -14.51 -6.19
C ALA A 247 -7.10 -13.52 -5.76
N ILE A 248 -8.29 -14.03 -5.43
CA ILE A 248 -9.34 -13.28 -4.76
C ILE A 248 -9.65 -13.93 -3.41
N LEU A 249 -9.49 -13.17 -2.32
CA LEU A 249 -9.96 -13.55 -0.99
C LEU A 249 -11.22 -12.76 -0.67
N HIS A 250 -12.38 -13.41 -0.75
CA HIS A 250 -13.66 -12.79 -0.42
C HIS A 250 -13.93 -12.91 1.07
N VAL A 251 -13.75 -11.80 1.79
CA VAL A 251 -14.00 -11.69 3.22
C VAL A 251 -15.46 -11.31 3.48
N VAL A 252 -16.19 -12.21 4.13
CA VAL A 252 -17.56 -11.98 4.58
C VAL A 252 -17.65 -11.91 6.10
N ALA A 253 -18.61 -11.15 6.61
CA ALA A 253 -18.90 -11.07 8.04
C ALA A 253 -20.40 -10.88 8.26
N PRO A 254 -20.94 -11.28 9.43
CA PRO A 254 -22.33 -11.03 9.77
C PRO A 254 -22.65 -9.54 9.73
N MET A 255 -23.81 -9.15 9.18
CA MET A 255 -24.20 -7.74 9.04
C MET A 255 -24.12 -6.96 10.36
N ARG A 256 -24.49 -7.58 11.49
CA ARG A 256 -24.37 -6.97 12.83
C ARG A 256 -22.92 -6.59 13.18
N ASP A 257 -21.96 -7.44 12.81
CA ASP A 257 -20.54 -7.22 13.09
C ASP A 257 -20.00 -6.15 12.15
N VAL A 258 -20.44 -6.15 10.88
CA VAL A 258 -20.12 -5.11 9.89
C VAL A 258 -20.57 -3.74 10.39
N LEU A 259 -21.83 -3.59 10.79
CA LEU A 259 -22.39 -2.32 11.27
C LEU A 259 -21.64 -1.82 12.51
N SER A 260 -21.38 -2.68 13.50
CA SER A 260 -20.64 -2.29 14.69
C SER A 260 -19.21 -1.81 14.37
N ARG A 261 -18.54 -2.42 13.40
CA ARG A 261 -17.20 -2.01 12.97
C ARG A 261 -17.22 -0.70 12.19
N VAL A 262 -18.22 -0.48 11.35
CA VAL A 262 -18.41 0.77 10.61
C VAL A 262 -18.73 1.92 11.57
N GLU A 263 -19.61 1.71 12.55
CA GLU A 263 -19.92 2.70 13.59
C GLU A 263 -18.65 3.10 14.35
N LYS A 264 -17.84 2.11 14.76
CA LYS A 264 -16.56 2.38 15.41
C LYS A 264 -15.60 3.16 14.51
N LEU A 265 -15.52 2.80 13.23
CA LEU A 265 -14.69 3.52 12.25
C LEU A 265 -15.15 4.97 12.10
N ALA A 266 -16.46 5.21 12.04
CA ALA A 266 -17.03 6.55 11.98
C ALA A 266 -16.68 7.38 13.21
N MET A 267 -16.71 6.79 14.41
CA MET A 267 -16.25 7.46 15.63
C MET A 267 -14.76 7.82 15.58
N ASP A 268 -13.92 6.92 15.04
CA ASP A 268 -12.46 7.10 15.00
C ASP A 268 -12.01 8.09 13.91
N THR A 269 -12.78 8.23 12.83
CA THR A 269 -12.36 8.95 11.61
C THR A 269 -13.27 10.10 11.20
N CYS A 270 -14.43 10.24 11.85
CA CYS A 270 -15.54 11.13 11.43
C CYS A 270 -16.10 10.80 10.03
N HIS A 271 -15.79 9.62 9.49
CA HIS A 271 -16.27 9.17 8.18
C HIS A 271 -17.46 8.23 8.34
N GLU A 272 -18.63 8.65 7.88
CA GLU A 272 -19.87 7.88 7.98
C GLU A 272 -20.17 7.12 6.68
N VAL A 273 -20.50 5.84 6.79
CA VAL A 273 -20.92 5.01 5.66
C VAL A 273 -22.41 4.67 5.81
N PRO A 274 -23.30 5.17 4.92
CA PRO A 274 -24.73 4.90 5.01
C PRO A 274 -25.04 3.40 4.95
N GLN A 275 -26.04 2.95 5.72
CA GLN A 275 -26.40 1.53 5.81
C GLN A 275 -26.90 0.96 4.48
N GLU A 276 -27.57 1.78 3.67
CA GLU A 276 -28.06 1.42 2.34
C GLU A 276 -26.91 1.11 1.40
N VAL A 277 -25.82 1.87 1.50
CA VAL A 277 -24.58 1.62 0.74
C VAL A 277 -23.97 0.28 1.15
N LEU A 278 -23.93 -0.04 2.44
CA LEU A 278 -23.41 -1.34 2.91
C LEU A 278 -24.23 -2.53 2.41
N LYS A 279 -25.56 -2.40 2.36
CA LYS A 279 -26.44 -3.45 1.83
C LYS A 279 -26.22 -3.65 0.33
N SER A 280 -26.19 -2.55 -0.44
CA SER A 280 -25.90 -2.60 -1.88
C SER A 280 -24.53 -3.21 -2.16
N GLN A 281 -23.51 -2.86 -1.36
CA GLN A 281 -22.18 -3.43 -1.50
C GLN A 281 -22.16 -4.93 -1.22
N LEU A 282 -22.98 -5.44 -0.29
CA LEU A 282 -22.99 -6.87 0.04
C LEU A 282 -23.41 -7.72 -1.17
N GLU A 283 -24.47 -7.31 -1.87
CA GLU A 283 -24.98 -7.99 -3.06
C GLU A 283 -24.03 -7.81 -4.26
N GLN A 284 -23.52 -6.59 -4.46
CA GLN A 284 -22.63 -6.27 -5.55
C GLN A 284 -21.30 -7.03 -5.46
N VAL A 285 -20.68 -7.08 -4.27
CA VAL A 285 -19.38 -7.75 -4.08
C VAL A 285 -19.50 -9.25 -4.35
N GLU A 286 -20.57 -9.90 -3.86
CA GLU A 286 -20.80 -11.33 -4.11
C GLU A 286 -20.89 -11.62 -5.62
N THR A 287 -21.72 -10.85 -6.32
CA THR A 287 -21.90 -10.96 -7.78
C THR A 287 -20.59 -10.71 -8.52
N SER A 288 -19.82 -9.72 -8.08
CA SER A 288 -18.54 -9.35 -8.68
C SER A 288 -17.51 -10.45 -8.53
N VAL A 289 -17.36 -11.00 -7.33
CA VAL A 289 -16.46 -12.13 -7.05
C VAL A 289 -16.83 -13.33 -7.91
N GLN A 290 -18.09 -13.75 -7.90
CA GLN A 290 -18.54 -14.93 -8.68
C GLN A 290 -18.21 -14.81 -10.16
N SER A 291 -18.40 -13.62 -10.73
CA SER A 291 -18.05 -13.38 -12.12
C SER A 291 -16.54 -13.51 -12.37
N LEU A 292 -15.70 -13.00 -11.47
CA LEU A 292 -14.25 -12.96 -11.62
C LEU A 292 -13.53 -14.26 -11.27
N MET A 293 -14.19 -15.19 -10.57
CA MET A 293 -13.61 -16.50 -10.20
C MET A 293 -13.04 -17.27 -11.41
N SER A 294 -13.67 -17.15 -12.58
CA SER A 294 -13.24 -17.85 -13.81
C SER A 294 -11.97 -17.29 -14.47
N VAL A 295 -11.52 -16.09 -14.06
CA VAL A 295 -10.38 -15.39 -14.68
C VAL A 295 -9.19 -15.20 -13.74
N VAL A 296 -9.30 -15.66 -12.50
CA VAL A 296 -8.22 -15.63 -11.50
C VAL A 296 -7.66 -17.04 -11.27
N ASP A 297 -6.45 -17.13 -10.75
CA ASP A 297 -5.74 -18.39 -10.54
C ASP A 297 -6.17 -19.09 -9.24
N TYR A 298 -6.75 -18.33 -8.30
CA TYR A 298 -7.30 -18.85 -7.04
C TYR A 298 -8.40 -17.94 -6.49
N SER A 299 -9.41 -18.53 -5.84
CA SER A 299 -10.42 -17.77 -5.09
C SER A 299 -10.86 -18.52 -3.84
N CYS A 300 -10.99 -17.82 -2.72
CA CYS A 300 -11.43 -18.41 -1.45
C CYS A 300 -12.34 -17.46 -0.69
N LYS A 301 -13.38 -18.00 -0.06
CA LYS A 301 -14.32 -17.23 0.76
C LYS A 301 -14.03 -17.46 2.24
N ILE A 302 -13.75 -16.37 2.96
CA ILE A 302 -13.32 -16.38 4.37
C ILE A 302 -14.35 -15.65 5.20
N HIS A 303 -14.89 -16.32 6.21
CA HIS A 303 -15.78 -15.75 7.19
C HIS A 303 -15.00 -15.16 8.37
N ASN A 304 -15.29 -13.90 8.70
CA ASN A 304 -14.64 -13.13 9.75
C ASN A 304 -15.64 -12.62 10.82
N PRO A 305 -16.21 -13.53 11.61
CA PRO A 305 -17.07 -13.18 12.74
C PRO A 305 -16.25 -12.55 13.87
N GLN A 306 -16.87 -11.69 14.67
CA GLN A 306 -16.18 -10.98 15.75
C GLN A 306 -15.71 -11.89 16.90
N ARG A 307 -16.32 -13.07 17.09
CA ARG A 307 -16.11 -13.92 18.27
C ARG A 307 -15.51 -15.31 17.99
N GLU A 308 -15.60 -15.81 16.77
CA GLU A 308 -15.36 -17.25 16.47
C GLU A 308 -14.05 -17.51 15.70
N GLY A 309 -13.17 -16.50 15.62
CA GLY A 309 -11.96 -16.60 14.79
C GLY A 309 -12.30 -16.62 13.29
N LEU A 310 -11.29 -16.76 12.45
CA LEU A 310 -11.50 -16.90 11.01
C LEU A 310 -11.91 -18.33 10.66
N THR A 311 -12.83 -18.48 9.72
CA THR A 311 -13.17 -19.78 9.12
C THR A 311 -13.22 -19.68 7.59
N ILE A 312 -12.83 -20.75 6.90
CA ILE A 312 -13.05 -20.89 5.45
C ILE A 312 -14.47 -21.44 5.25
N ILE A 313 -15.19 -20.87 4.26
CA ILE A 313 -16.55 -21.29 3.92
C ILE A 313 -16.70 -21.71 2.45
N SER A 314 -15.59 -21.91 1.75
CA SER A 314 -15.56 -22.56 0.43
C SER A 314 -15.70 -24.07 0.60
N ASP A 315 -16.59 -24.71 -0.16
CA ASP A 315 -16.96 -26.13 0.03
C ASP A 315 -15.79 -27.12 -0.14
N ASP A 316 -14.77 -26.74 -0.90
CA ASP A 316 -13.64 -27.56 -1.32
C ASP A 316 -12.31 -27.19 -0.63
N GLU A 317 -12.34 -26.33 0.39
CA GLU A 317 -11.14 -25.74 0.97
C GLU A 317 -11.09 -25.87 2.51
N SER A 318 -9.98 -26.38 3.02
CA SER A 318 -9.62 -26.39 4.44
C SER A 318 -8.43 -25.44 4.70
N TRP A 319 -8.08 -25.21 5.97
CA TRP A 319 -6.90 -24.41 6.29
C TRP A 319 -5.60 -25.03 5.78
N ASP A 320 -5.51 -26.36 5.76
CA ASP A 320 -4.34 -27.09 5.27
C ASP A 320 -4.21 -26.94 3.75
N THR A 321 -5.30 -27.16 3.00
CA THR A 321 -5.29 -27.00 1.55
C THR A 321 -5.06 -25.54 1.16
N PHE A 322 -5.60 -24.60 1.94
CA PHE A 322 -5.41 -23.16 1.74
C PHE A 322 -3.94 -22.80 1.89
N GLN A 323 -3.30 -23.24 2.98
CA GLN A 323 -1.89 -22.97 3.25
C GLN A 323 -0.98 -23.54 2.13
N LEU A 324 -1.30 -24.73 1.62
CA LEU A 324 -0.55 -25.36 0.52
C LEU A 324 -0.57 -24.51 -0.78
N LYS A 325 -1.60 -23.71 -1.05
CA LYS A 325 -1.66 -22.86 -2.26
C LYS A 325 -0.59 -21.77 -2.28
N TRP A 326 -0.16 -21.32 -1.11
CA TRP A 326 0.76 -20.20 -0.92
C TRP A 326 2.22 -20.64 -0.76
N GLY A 327 2.50 -21.93 -0.81
CA GLY A 327 3.86 -22.45 -0.77
C GLY A 327 4.67 -21.91 -1.94
N GLN A 328 5.65 -21.05 -1.65
CA GLN A 328 6.56 -20.48 -2.64
C GLN A 328 8.00 -20.81 -2.29
N SER A 329 8.80 -21.10 -3.31
CA SER A 329 10.26 -21.07 -3.19
C SER A 329 10.73 -19.63 -3.30
N TYR A 330 11.64 -19.18 -2.43
CA TYR A 330 12.16 -17.82 -2.51
C TYR A 330 13.66 -17.77 -2.27
N ILE A 331 14.31 -16.78 -2.88
CA ILE A 331 15.73 -16.49 -2.67
C ILE A 331 15.83 -15.34 -1.68
N ARG A 332 16.40 -15.61 -0.51
CA ARG A 332 16.68 -14.57 0.49
C ARG A 332 17.91 -13.78 0.05
N ILE A 333 17.75 -12.48 -0.16
CA ILE A 333 18.88 -11.59 -0.46
C ILE A 333 19.44 -11.08 0.88
N PRO A 334 20.69 -11.45 1.27
CA PRO A 334 21.31 -10.91 2.46
C PRO A 334 21.46 -9.39 2.34
N ARG A 335 21.20 -8.69 3.45
CA ARG A 335 21.24 -7.21 3.52
C ARG A 335 22.64 -6.66 3.49
#